data_AF-A0A377WG49-F1
#
_entry.id   AF-A0A377WG49-F1
#
_cell.length_a   1.000
_cell.length_b   1.000
_cell.length_c   1.000
_cell.angle_alpha   90.00
_cell.angle_beta   90.00
_cell.angle_gamma   90.00
#
_symmetry.space_group_name_H-M   'P 1'
#
loop_
_entity.id
_entity.type
_entity.pdbx_description
1 polymer ?
#
loop_
_entity_poly.entity_id
_entity_poly.type
_entity_poly.pdbx_seq_one_letter_code
_entity_poly.pdbx_strand_id
1 'polypeptide(L)' 'MVTDTSGGTSVDAHERSIDRMVQAGAVPVTWQQVLLEYQRDWSRKATYDAVMDLVREHSGAYGMGVGLRLYHGAWRAGA' A
#
# COMPACT_ATOMS: atom_id res chain seq x y z
N MET A 1 -1.58 12.61 -4.72
CA MET A 1 -3.00 12.20 -4.64
C MET A 1 -3.05 10.68 -4.62
N VAL A 2 -4.02 10.07 -3.95
CA VAL A 2 -4.11 8.61 -3.85
C VAL A 2 -5.11 8.10 -4.89
N THR A 3 -4.65 7.61 -6.04
CA THR A 3 -5.52 7.36 -7.21
C THR A 3 -6.36 6.11 -7.07
N ASP A 4 -5.84 5.08 -6.42
CA ASP A 4 -6.53 3.82 -6.15
C ASP A 4 -7.57 3.92 -5.02
N THR A 5 -7.68 5.08 -4.38
CA THR A 5 -8.75 5.39 -3.40
C THR A 5 -9.59 6.60 -3.81
N SER A 6 -9.41 7.11 -5.04
CA SER A 6 -10.15 8.25 -5.57
C SER A 6 -11.00 7.81 -6.75
N GLY A 7 -12.24 8.29 -6.84
CA GLY A 7 -13.17 7.95 -7.92
C GLY A 7 -13.74 9.19 -8.62
N GLY A 8 -14.07 9.06 -9.90
CA GLY A 8 -14.84 10.04 -10.66
C GLY A 8 -16.25 9.53 -10.97
N THR A 9 -17.13 10.41 -11.46
CA THR A 9 -18.49 10.04 -11.90
C THR A 9 -18.49 9.10 -13.13
N SER A 10 -17.37 9.06 -13.86
CA SER A 10 -17.05 8.08 -14.90
C SER A 10 -15.54 7.87 -14.97
N VAL A 11 -15.09 6.83 -15.68
CA VAL A 11 -13.65 6.59 -15.95
C VAL A 11 -13.03 7.79 -16.66
N ASP A 12 -13.70 8.28 -17.70
CA ASP A 12 -13.30 9.46 -18.47
C ASP A 12 -13.16 10.73 -17.61
N ALA A 13 -14.07 10.94 -16.66
CA ALA A 13 -14.04 12.08 -15.75
C ALA A 13 -12.92 11.94 -14.72
N HIS A 14 -12.71 10.72 -14.21
CA HIS A 14 -11.62 10.42 -13.30
C HIS A 14 -10.27 10.69 -13.96
N GLU A 15 -9.99 10.08 -15.11
CA GLU A 15 -8.71 10.22 -15.83
C GLU A 15 -8.39 11.69 -16.16
N ARG A 16 -9.36 12.44 -16.70
CA ARG A 16 -9.19 13.88 -16.99
C ARG A 16 -8.90 14.71 -15.75
N SER A 17 -9.46 14.34 -14.60
CA SER A 17 -9.17 15.02 -13.33
C SER A 17 -7.75 14.74 -12.83
N ILE A 18 -7.27 13.49 -13.00
CA ILE A 18 -5.89 13.09 -12.68
C ILE A 18 -4.91 13.89 -13.53
N ASP A 19 -5.12 13.96 -14.84
CA ASP A 19 -4.27 14.71 -15.77
C ASP A 19 -4.11 16.18 -15.35
N ARG A 20 -5.22 16.82 -14.97
CA ARG A 20 -5.20 18.20 -14.48
C ARG A 20 -4.39 18.34 -13.19
N MET A 21 -4.50 17.38 -12.27
CA MET A 21 -3.74 17.40 -11.02
C MET A 21 -2.24 17.20 -11.28
N VAL A 22 -1.86 16.35 -12.23
CA VAL A 22 -0.45 16.18 -12.65
C VAL A 22 0.10 17.46 -13.25
N GLN A 23 -0.66 18.15 -14.12
CA GLN A 23 -0.26 19.45 -14.67
C GLN A 23 -0.06 20.53 -13.59
N ALA A 24 -0.81 20.43 -12.48
CA ALA A 24 -0.64 21.28 -11.31
C ALA A 24 0.52 20.85 -10.38
N GLY A 25 1.28 19.81 -10.75
CA GLY A 25 2.44 19.31 -10.01
C GLY A 25 2.13 18.21 -8.98
N ALA A 26 0.91 17.68 -8.95
CA ALA A 26 0.60 16.55 -8.06
C ALA A 26 1.29 15.27 -8.56
N VAL A 27 1.87 14.52 -7.63
CA VAL A 27 2.38 13.16 -7.90
C VAL A 27 1.29 12.15 -7.53
N PRO A 28 0.73 11.40 -8.48
CA PRO A 28 -0.20 10.32 -8.20
C PRO A 28 0.55 9.15 -7.53
N VAL A 29 -0.04 8.61 -6.46
CA VAL A 29 0.48 7.47 -5.69
C VAL A 29 -0.66 6.52 -5.32
N THR A 30 -0.33 5.34 -4.82
CA THR A 30 -1.28 4.37 -4.28
C THR A 30 -1.38 4.47 -2.75
N TRP A 31 -2.46 3.98 -2.16
CA TRP A 31 -2.61 3.98 -0.69
C TRP A 31 -1.49 3.18 -0.03
N GLN A 32 -1.08 2.09 -0.70
CA GLN A 32 -0.03 1.23 -0.22
C GLN A 32 1.33 1.95 -0.22
N GLN A 33 1.63 2.72 -1.26
CA GLN A 33 2.85 3.53 -1.29
C GLN A 33 2.86 4.54 -0.13
N VAL A 34 1.75 5.23 0.12
CA VAL A 34 1.62 6.18 1.24
C VAL A 34 1.82 5.47 2.59
N LEU A 35 1.19 4.31 2.79
CA LEU A 35 1.36 3.53 4.01
C LEU A 35 2.84 3.17 4.26
N LEU A 36 3.53 2.70 3.22
CA LEU A 36 4.92 2.28 3.32
C LEU A 36 5.87 3.48 3.51
N GLU A 37 5.54 4.65 2.95
CA GLU A 37 6.24 5.91 3.22
C GLU A 37 6.04 6.41 4.65
N TYR A 38 4.89 6.17 5.27
CA TYR A 38 4.69 6.45 6.69
C TYR A 38 5.43 5.47 7.60
N GLN A 39 5.42 4.18 7.29
CA GLN A 39 6.21 3.21 8.06
C GLN A 39 7.70 3.56 7.95
N ARG A 40 8.24 3.63 6.71
CA ARG A 40 9.61 3.95 6.24
C ARG A 40 10.76 3.18 6.89
N ASP A 41 10.72 3.03 8.19
CA ASP A 41 11.71 2.42 9.07
C ASP A 41 11.09 1.23 9.81
N TRP A 42 11.59 0.04 9.52
CA TRP A 42 11.12 -1.24 10.07
C TRP A 42 11.72 -1.57 11.44
N SER A 43 12.63 -0.71 11.94
CA SER A 43 13.02 -0.73 13.35
C SER A 43 11.90 -0.17 14.25
N ARG A 44 10.99 0.65 13.72
CA ARG A 44 9.83 1.20 14.45
C ARG A 44 8.77 0.12 14.68
N LYS A 45 8.84 -0.52 15.85
CA LYS A 45 7.93 -1.62 16.21
C LYS A 45 6.53 -1.17 16.60
N ALA A 46 6.36 0.08 17.04
CA ALA A 46 5.07 0.61 17.50
C ALA A 46 3.95 0.51 16.44
N THR A 47 4.31 0.61 15.15
CA THR A 47 3.36 0.57 14.02
C THR A 47 3.49 -0.69 13.18
N TYR A 48 4.44 -1.58 13.50
CA TYR A 48 4.79 -2.73 12.68
C TYR A 48 3.62 -3.70 12.48
N ASP A 49 3.00 -4.13 13.58
CA ASP A 49 1.92 -5.12 13.52
C ASP A 49 0.69 -4.54 12.81
N ALA A 50 0.31 -3.30 13.13
CA ALA A 50 -0.81 -2.62 12.50
C ALA A 50 -0.62 -2.46 10.98
N VAL A 51 0.59 -2.11 10.52
CA VAL A 51 0.90 -2.03 9.08
C VAL A 51 0.83 -3.41 8.42
N MET A 52 1.36 -4.44 9.08
CA MET A 52 1.34 -5.81 8.53
C MET A 52 -0.07 -6.40 8.46
N ASP A 53 -0.92 -6.12 9.44
CA ASP A 53 -2.32 -6.55 9.44
C ASP A 53 -3.09 -5.89 8.29
N LEU A 54 -2.94 -4.57 8.12
CA LEU A 54 -3.59 -3.82 7.04
C LEU A 54 -3.15 -4.28 5.65
N VAL A 55 -1.86 -4.59 5.49
CA VAL A 55 -1.31 -5.15 4.25
C VAL A 55 -1.85 -6.56 3.98
N ARG A 56 -1.94 -7.41 5.01
CA ARG A 56 -2.47 -8.78 4.85
C ARG A 56 -3.93 -8.77 4.41
N GLU A 57 -4.74 -7.87 4.95
CA GLU A 57 -6.17 -7.80 4.65
C GLU A 57 -6.47 -7.15 3.29
N HIS A 58 -5.75 -6.09 2.91
CA HIS A 58 -6.17 -5.23 1.81
C HIS A 58 -5.21 -5.18 0.61
N SER A 59 -4.05 -5.82 0.67
CA SER A 59 -3.02 -5.72 -0.39
C SER A 59 -2.95 -6.92 -1.35
N GLY A 60 -3.96 -7.81 -1.33
CA GLY A 60 -4.08 -8.93 -2.27
C GLY A 60 -2.80 -9.78 -2.35
N ALA A 61 -2.21 -9.89 -3.55
CA ALA A 61 -1.01 -10.70 -3.79
C ALA A 61 0.20 -10.30 -2.94
N TYR A 62 0.38 -9.01 -2.64
CA TYR A 62 1.47 -8.56 -1.77
C TYR A 62 1.20 -8.95 -0.31
N GLY A 63 -0.06 -8.88 0.14
CA GLY A 63 -0.49 -9.41 1.44
C GLY A 63 -0.22 -10.92 1.59
N MET A 64 -0.48 -11.70 0.54
CA MET A 64 -0.14 -13.14 0.52
C MET A 64 1.37 -13.39 0.62
N GLY A 65 2.19 -12.59 -0.04
CA GLY A 65 3.66 -12.68 0.04
C GLY A 65 4.21 -12.41 1.44
N VAL A 66 3.62 -11.45 2.16
CA VAL A 66 3.95 -11.19 3.58
C VAL A 66 3.55 -12.37 4.45
N GLY A 67 2.34 -12.90 4.28
CA GLY A 67 1.88 -14.11 4.98
C GLY A 67 2.82 -15.28 4.76
N LEU A 68 3.08 -15.64 3.50
CA LEU A 68 3.98 -16.74 3.13
C LEU A 68 5.39 -16.59 3.72
N ARG A 69 5.95 -15.37 3.71
CA ARG A 69 7.27 -15.09 4.30
C ARG A 69 7.30 -15.37 5.81
N LEU A 70 6.24 -15.00 6.54
CA LEU A 70 6.14 -15.27 7.97
C LEU A 70 6.02 -16.77 8.25
N TYR A 71 5.17 -17.49 7.51
CA TYR A 71 5.04 -18.95 7.64
C TYR A 71 6.35 -19.68 7.36
N HIS A 72 7.03 -19.34 6.26
CA HIS A 72 8.27 -20.00 5.88
C HIS A 72 9.45 -19.61 6.79
N GLY A 73 9.47 -18.40 7.33
CA GLY A 73 10.44 -17.96 8.33
C GLY A 73 10.27 -18.70 9.66
N ALA A 74 9.03 -18.91 10.11
CA ALA A 74 8.72 -19.69 11.31
C ALA A 74 9.11 -21.17 11.15
N TRP A 75 8.88 -21.76 9.96
CA TRP A 75 9.28 -23.14 9.68
C TRP A 75 10.81 -23.35 9.71
N ARG A 76 11.58 -22.41 9.15
CA ARG A 76 13.05 -22.47 9.17
C ARG A 76 13.69 -22.21 10.53
N ALA A 77 13.00 -21.52 11.44
CA ALA A 77 13.48 -21.28 12.80
C ALA A 77 13.21 -22.45 13.76
N GLY A 78 12.41 -23.44 13.32
CA GLY A 78 12.02 -24.62 14.11
C GLY A 78 12.62 -25.95 13.64
N ALA A 79 13.65 -25.92 12.80
CA ALA A 79 14.43 -27.07 12.33
C ALA A 79 15.92 -26.84 12.59
#